data_AF-A0A8X6SRW5-F1
#
_entry.id   AF-A0A8X6SRW5-F1
#
_cell.length_a   1.000
_cell.length_b   1.000
_cell.length_c   1.000
_cell.angle_alpha   90.00
_cell.angle_beta   90.00
_cell.angle_gamma   90.00
#
_symmetry.space_group_name_H-M   'P 1'
#
loop_
_entity.id
_entity.type
_entity.pdbx_description
1 polymer ?
#
loop_
_entity_poly.entity_id
_entity_poly.type
_entity_poly.pdbx_seq_one_letter_code
_entity_poly.pdbx_strand_id
1 'polypeptide(L)'
;MFDPSFFANPTPLAHADISREYFQGEEPHKGQHLLDPYQQPITLSPDNQTCEFLHKILSWLDSWKGKNCTTGTLTKETHLAFIHTTYALLEMSKYCINELKLQYFLPGKIQTDALESRFGKYRTLSCSQYLISIRQLYEVKAKLRMQIFLPLTLVSNTYGQLNLKDIDLEDSCNENPLESSV
;
A
#
# COMPACT_ATOMS: atom_id res chain seq x y z
N MET A 1 -6.91 -35.11 -26.94
CA MET A 1 -7.76 -34.87 -28.12
C MET A 1 -8.38 -33.51 -27.89
N PHE A 2 -7.83 -32.45 -28.50
CA PHE A 2 -8.26 -31.06 -28.38
C PHE A 2 -8.72 -30.59 -29.76
N ASP A 3 -9.88 -29.95 -29.82
CA ASP A 3 -10.57 -29.55 -31.05
C ASP A 3 -10.03 -28.21 -31.60
N PRO A 4 -9.64 -28.09 -32.89
CA PRO A 4 -8.92 -26.93 -33.42
C PRO A 4 -9.77 -26.03 -34.32
N SER A 5 -10.78 -25.33 -33.79
CA SER A 5 -11.71 -24.51 -34.58
C SER A 5 -11.76 -23.02 -34.24
N PHE A 6 -10.78 -22.46 -33.52
CA PHE A 6 -10.82 -21.05 -33.10
C PHE A 6 -10.12 -20.04 -34.03
N PHE A 7 -9.54 -20.48 -35.15
CA PHE A 7 -8.92 -19.57 -36.13
C PHE A 7 -9.63 -19.64 -37.48
N ALA A 8 -10.58 -18.72 -37.70
CA ALA A 8 -10.89 -18.14 -39.02
C ALA A 8 -12.01 -17.08 -38.91
N ASN A 9 -11.67 -15.80 -38.86
CA ASN A 9 -11.85 -14.88 -40.01
C ASN A 9 -11.72 -13.39 -39.59
N PRO A 10 -11.08 -12.54 -40.42
CA PRO A 10 -10.86 -11.12 -40.13
C PRO A 10 -11.86 -10.20 -40.85
N THR A 11 -11.99 -8.96 -40.35
CA THR A 11 -12.36 -7.64 -40.97
C THR A 11 -13.47 -6.89 -40.20
N PRO A 12 -13.61 -5.54 -40.32
CA PRO A 12 -12.69 -4.51 -40.81
C PRO A 12 -12.49 -3.32 -39.83
N LEU A 13 -11.45 -2.52 -40.10
CA LEU A 13 -11.16 -1.22 -39.48
C LEU A 13 -12.36 -0.26 -39.53
N ALA A 14 -12.90 0.09 -38.36
CA ALA A 14 -13.68 1.29 -38.16
C ALA A 14 -12.83 2.28 -37.37
N HIS A 15 -12.53 3.42 -38.00
CA HIS A 15 -12.01 4.60 -37.33
C HIS A 15 -13.00 5.02 -36.24
N ALA A 16 -12.57 4.93 -34.98
CA ALA A 16 -13.23 5.58 -33.86
C ALA A 16 -12.15 6.21 -32.98
N ASP A 17 -12.32 7.51 -32.74
CA ASP A 17 -11.45 8.41 -31.99
C ASP A 17 -10.93 7.82 -30.66
N ILE A 18 -9.66 7.44 -30.65
CA ILE A 18 -8.89 7.13 -29.43
C ILE A 18 -8.31 8.43 -28.91
N SER A 19 -9.16 9.27 -28.30
CA SER A 19 -8.71 10.47 -27.56
C SER A 19 -9.84 10.96 -26.64
N ARG A 20 -10.30 10.11 -25.70
CA ARG A 20 -11.16 10.59 -24.59
C ARG A 20 -11.29 9.68 -23.36
N GLU A 21 -10.49 8.64 -23.22
CA GLU A 21 -10.52 7.77 -22.02
C GLU A 21 -9.15 7.69 -21.34
N TYR A 22 -8.69 8.81 -20.81
CA TYR A 22 -7.65 8.82 -19.76
C TYR A 22 -7.95 9.94 -18.75
N PHE A 23 -9.18 10.01 -18.26
CA PHE A 23 -9.53 10.90 -17.15
C PHE A 23 -10.71 10.32 -16.38
N GLN A 24 -10.45 9.32 -15.53
CA GLN A 24 -11.10 9.13 -14.23
C GLN A 24 -10.60 7.84 -13.58
N GLY A 25 -9.99 7.98 -12.41
CA GLY A 25 -9.54 6.88 -11.58
C GLY A 25 -9.40 7.30 -10.12
N GLU A 26 -10.25 8.21 -9.64
CA GLU A 26 -10.55 8.22 -8.21
C GLU A 26 -11.56 7.08 -7.99
N GLU A 27 -11.07 5.94 -7.47
CA GLU A 27 -11.96 4.87 -7.05
C GLU A 27 -12.94 5.40 -5.97
N PRO A 28 -14.26 5.35 -6.21
CA PRO A 28 -15.27 5.98 -5.34
C PRO A 28 -15.45 5.28 -3.98
N HIS A 29 -14.57 4.34 -3.63
CA HIS A 29 -14.64 3.50 -2.45
C HIS A 29 -13.42 3.62 -1.52
N LYS A 30 -12.52 4.57 -1.77
CA LYS A 30 -11.36 4.80 -0.90
C LYS A 30 -11.84 5.18 0.51
N GLY A 31 -11.79 4.22 1.44
CA GLY A 31 -12.24 4.36 2.83
C GLY A 31 -13.56 3.67 3.18
N GLN A 32 -14.22 3.00 2.24
CA GLN A 32 -15.31 2.08 2.58
C GLN A 32 -14.72 0.75 3.02
N HIS A 33 -14.99 0.33 4.26
CA HIS A 33 -14.61 -0.99 4.74
C HIS A 33 -15.39 -2.03 3.92
N LEU A 34 -14.75 -2.60 2.90
CA LEU A 34 -15.24 -3.80 2.25
C LEU A 34 -15.52 -4.82 3.36
N LEU A 35 -16.69 -5.46 3.32
CA LEU A 35 -17.09 -6.49 4.29
C LEU A 35 -16.28 -7.77 4.06
N ASP A 36 -14.95 -7.68 4.12
CA ASP A 36 -14.05 -8.80 4.05
C ASP A 36 -13.88 -9.37 5.47
N PRO A 37 -14.35 -10.61 5.73
CA PRO A 37 -14.18 -11.25 7.04
C PRO A 37 -12.72 -11.34 7.47
N TYR A 38 -11.79 -11.41 6.52
CA TYR A 38 -10.35 -11.56 6.79
C TYR A 38 -9.64 -10.24 7.08
N GLN A 39 -10.28 -9.10 6.82
CA GLN A 39 -9.77 -7.77 7.20
C GLN A 39 -10.25 -7.33 8.57
N GLN A 40 -11.06 -8.15 9.25
CA GLN A 40 -11.54 -7.86 10.59
C GLN A 40 -10.41 -7.96 11.63
N PRO A 41 -10.49 -7.14 12.68
CA PRO A 41 -9.53 -7.21 13.77
C PRO A 41 -9.54 -8.57 14.46
N ILE A 42 -8.37 -9.01 14.92
CA ILE A 42 -8.22 -10.26 15.65
C ILE A 42 -8.76 -10.08 17.08
N THR A 43 -9.87 -10.75 17.39
CA THR A 43 -10.43 -10.90 18.73
C THR A 43 -10.21 -12.32 19.24
N LEU A 44 -10.10 -12.53 20.56
CA LEU A 44 -9.96 -13.86 21.15
C LEU A 44 -11.33 -14.55 21.31
N SER A 45 -12.16 -14.45 20.27
CA SER A 45 -13.38 -15.24 20.17
C SER A 45 -13.01 -16.63 19.67
N PRO A 46 -13.63 -17.71 20.18
CA PRO A 46 -13.44 -19.07 19.65
C PRO A 46 -13.75 -19.16 18.14
N ASP A 47 -14.57 -18.25 17.61
CA ASP A 47 -15.00 -18.23 16.21
C ASP A 47 -14.10 -17.35 15.32
N ASN A 48 -12.89 -16.97 15.76
CA ASN A 48 -12.04 -16.11 14.96
C ASN A 48 -11.41 -16.85 13.77
N GLN A 49 -12.07 -16.73 12.62
CA GLN A 49 -11.64 -17.29 11.33
C GLN A 49 -10.22 -16.88 10.94
N THR A 50 -9.75 -15.69 11.34
CA THR A 50 -8.42 -15.19 11.02
C THR A 50 -7.32 -15.98 11.74
N CYS A 51 -7.53 -16.33 13.02
CA CYS A 51 -6.56 -17.15 13.77
C CYS A 51 -6.48 -18.57 13.19
N GLU A 52 -7.63 -19.15 12.85
CA GLU A 52 -7.69 -20.48 12.22
C GLU A 52 -6.99 -20.47 10.85
N PHE A 53 -7.19 -19.42 10.06
CA PHE A 53 -6.51 -19.23 8.79
C PHE A 53 -4.98 -19.15 8.94
N LEU A 54 -4.47 -18.39 9.91
CA LEU A 54 -3.04 -18.30 10.19
C LEU A 54 -2.45 -19.65 10.63
N HIS A 55 -3.18 -20.43 11.45
CA HIS A 55 -2.79 -21.79 11.81
C HIS A 55 -2.78 -22.74 10.58
N LYS A 56 -3.78 -22.62 9.70
CA LYS A 56 -3.83 -23.36 8.43
C LYS A 56 -2.65 -23.01 7.53
N ILE A 57 -2.27 -21.72 7.42
CA ILE A 57 -1.08 -21.29 6.68
C ILE A 57 0.19 -21.94 7.25
N LEU A 58 0.37 -21.93 8.58
CA LEU A 58 1.54 -22.56 9.20
C LEU A 58 1.60 -24.06 8.88
N SER A 59 0.49 -24.79 9.05
CA SER A 59 0.42 -26.21 8.73
C SER A 59 0.70 -26.51 7.25
N TRP A 60 0.23 -25.62 6.37
CA TRP A 60 0.49 -25.70 4.93
C TRP A 60 1.95 -25.44 4.61
N LEU A 61 2.59 -24.44 5.23
CA LEU A 61 4.02 -24.13 5.04
C LEU A 61 4.93 -25.27 5.48
N ASP A 62 4.61 -25.95 6.58
CA ASP A 62 5.35 -27.11 7.06
C ASP A 62 5.17 -28.31 6.13
N SER A 63 3.92 -28.58 5.73
CA SER A 63 3.60 -29.63 4.76
C SER A 63 4.26 -29.38 3.40
N TRP A 64 4.31 -28.12 2.97
CA TRP A 64 4.89 -27.72 1.70
C TRP A 64 6.40 -27.89 1.68
N LYS A 65 7.09 -27.55 2.77
CA LYS A 65 8.52 -27.83 2.93
C LYS A 65 8.82 -29.34 2.89
N GLY A 66 7.95 -30.16 3.47
CA GLY A 66 8.08 -31.62 3.46
C GLY A 66 7.95 -32.27 2.07
N LYS A 67 7.40 -31.57 1.07
CA LYS A 67 7.16 -32.12 -0.28
C LYS A 67 8.38 -32.11 -1.20
N ASN A 68 9.55 -31.65 -0.75
CA ASN A 68 10.84 -31.68 -1.47
C ASN A 68 10.72 -31.34 -2.98
N CYS A 69 9.97 -30.28 -3.30
CA CYS A 69 9.82 -29.84 -4.68
C CYS A 69 11.13 -29.20 -5.19
N THR A 70 11.59 -29.58 -6.37
CA THR A 70 12.81 -29.06 -6.99
C THR A 70 12.61 -27.72 -7.71
N THR A 71 11.37 -27.33 -7.99
CA THR A 71 11.00 -26.08 -8.68
C THR A 71 9.83 -25.43 -7.97
N GLY A 72 9.82 -24.09 -7.91
CA GLY A 72 8.71 -23.31 -7.34
C GLY A 72 8.71 -23.23 -5.81
N THR A 73 9.83 -23.50 -5.14
CA THR A 73 9.98 -23.37 -3.68
C THR A 73 10.42 -21.96 -3.27
N LEU A 74 10.00 -21.53 -2.08
CA LEU A 74 10.57 -20.33 -1.45
C LEU A 74 12.04 -20.59 -1.11
N THR A 75 12.85 -19.53 -1.16
CA THR A 75 14.20 -19.59 -0.58
C THR A 75 14.12 -19.92 0.90
N LYS A 76 15.19 -20.49 1.45
CA LYS A 76 15.24 -20.88 2.86
C LYS A 76 14.97 -19.67 3.77
N GLU A 77 15.53 -18.53 3.43
CA GLU A 77 15.40 -17.27 4.17
C GLU A 77 13.95 -16.78 4.15
N THR A 78 13.32 -16.75 2.97
CA THR A 78 11.93 -16.27 2.84
C THR A 78 10.94 -17.22 3.51
N HIS A 79 11.17 -18.54 3.44
CA HIS A 79 10.35 -19.52 4.15
C HIS A 79 10.42 -19.35 5.66
N LEU A 80 11.64 -19.22 6.21
CA LEU A 80 11.84 -18.98 7.64
C LEU A 80 11.24 -17.65 8.09
N ALA A 81 11.47 -16.58 7.33
CA ALA A 81 10.89 -15.27 7.61
C ALA A 81 9.36 -15.36 7.67
N PHE A 82 8.73 -16.03 6.70
CA PHE A 82 7.28 -16.15 6.64
C PHE A 82 6.71 -16.94 7.83
N ILE A 83 7.33 -18.08 8.20
CA ILE A 83 6.94 -18.83 9.39
C ILE A 83 7.08 -17.98 10.65
N HIS A 84 8.23 -17.33 10.83
CA HIS A 84 8.48 -16.52 12.02
C HIS A 84 7.53 -15.35 12.14
N THR A 85 7.24 -14.63 11.05
CA THR A 85 6.27 -13.53 11.05
C THR A 85 4.86 -14.04 11.40
N THR A 86 4.42 -15.15 10.81
CA THR A 86 3.08 -15.70 11.07
C THR A 86 2.94 -16.19 12.51
N TYR A 87 3.97 -16.86 13.04
CA TYR A 87 4.01 -17.31 14.43
C TYR A 87 4.03 -16.12 15.40
N ALA A 88 4.86 -15.10 15.12
CA ALA A 88 4.92 -13.89 15.93
C ALA A 88 3.58 -13.15 15.97
N LEU A 89 2.86 -13.05 14.85
CA LEU A 89 1.53 -12.42 14.82
C LEU A 89 0.52 -13.14 15.72
N LEU A 90 0.53 -14.47 15.72
CA LEU A 90 -0.34 -15.27 16.60
C LEU A 90 0.02 -15.07 18.07
N GLU A 91 1.29 -15.19 18.43
CA GLU A 91 1.72 -15.00 19.83
C GLU A 91 1.50 -13.56 20.31
N MET A 92 1.74 -12.56 19.46
CA MET A 92 1.43 -11.17 19.75
C MET A 92 -0.07 -10.96 19.98
N SER A 93 -0.93 -11.55 19.15
CA SER A 93 -2.38 -11.44 19.35
C SER A 93 -2.82 -12.03 20.70
N LYS A 94 -2.28 -13.19 21.08
CA LYS A 94 -2.56 -13.83 22.38
C LYS A 94 -2.09 -12.95 23.53
N TYR A 95 -0.86 -12.44 23.46
CA TYR A 95 -0.29 -11.58 24.48
C TYR A 95 -1.08 -10.26 24.63
N CYS A 96 -1.41 -9.62 23.52
CA CYS A 96 -2.19 -8.37 23.51
C CYS A 96 -3.58 -8.53 24.15
N ILE A 97 -4.22 -9.68 23.96
CA ILE A 97 -5.58 -9.88 24.47
C ILE A 97 -5.55 -10.43 25.90
N ASN A 98 -4.69 -11.39 26.20
CA ASN A 98 -4.65 -12.03 27.53
C ASN A 98 -3.94 -11.16 28.56
N GLU A 99 -2.76 -10.62 28.24
CA GLU A 99 -1.91 -9.90 29.21
C GLU A 99 -2.25 -8.40 29.23
N LEU A 100 -2.37 -7.77 28.06
CA LEU A 100 -2.67 -6.34 27.95
C LEU A 100 -4.18 -6.04 28.02
N LYS A 101 -5.05 -7.08 28.05
CA LYS A 101 -6.51 -6.97 28.13
C LYS A 101 -7.11 -6.07 27.03
N LEU A 102 -6.51 -6.07 25.84
CA LEU A 102 -7.02 -5.35 24.69
C LEU A 102 -8.22 -6.11 24.11
N GLN A 103 -9.27 -5.39 23.72
CA GLN A 103 -10.48 -6.00 23.13
C GLN A 103 -10.19 -6.67 21.79
N TYR A 104 -9.23 -6.14 21.05
CA TYR A 104 -8.87 -6.61 19.72
C TYR A 104 -7.43 -6.24 19.35
N PHE A 105 -6.89 -6.93 18.36
CA PHE A 105 -5.55 -6.74 17.82
C PHE A 105 -5.61 -6.51 16.31
N LEU A 106 -4.92 -5.48 15.83
CA LEU A 106 -4.87 -5.12 14.41
C LEU A 106 -3.49 -5.48 13.84
N PRO A 107 -3.33 -6.64 13.18
CA PRO A 107 -2.03 -7.05 12.64
C PRO A 107 -1.50 -6.06 11.59
N GLY A 108 -2.38 -5.39 10.84
CA GLY A 108 -1.99 -4.37 9.85
C GLY A 108 -1.27 -3.15 10.45
N LYS A 109 -1.36 -2.92 11.77
CA LYS A 109 -0.62 -1.82 12.42
C LYS A 109 0.85 -2.13 12.66
N ILE A 110 1.28 -3.38 12.53
CA ILE A 110 2.67 -3.82 12.75
C ILE A 110 3.48 -3.80 11.43
N GLN A 111 2.83 -3.55 10.30
CA GLN A 111 3.47 -3.49 8.99
C GLN A 111 4.34 -2.24 8.79
N THR A 112 5.26 -2.33 7.83
CA THR A 112 6.20 -1.25 7.47
C THR A 112 5.58 -0.15 6.60
N ASP A 113 4.32 -0.29 6.17
CA ASP A 113 3.63 0.63 5.26
C ASP A 113 3.65 2.09 5.73
N ALA A 114 3.47 2.33 7.03
CA ALA A 114 3.51 3.69 7.57
C ALA A 114 4.92 4.32 7.45
N LEU A 115 5.96 3.49 7.56
CA LEU A 115 7.34 3.91 7.36
C LEU A 115 7.62 4.16 5.87
N GLU A 116 7.13 3.29 4.98
CA GLU A 116 7.26 3.44 3.53
C GLU A 116 6.54 4.67 3.00
N SER A 117 5.32 4.93 3.48
CA SER A 117 4.58 6.17 3.19
C SER A 117 5.39 7.41 3.59
N ARG A 118 6.04 7.36 4.75
CA ARG A 118 6.89 8.45 5.23
C ARG A 118 8.15 8.62 4.36
N PHE A 119 8.78 7.54 3.93
CA PHE A 119 9.87 7.60 2.95
C PHE A 119 9.41 8.08 1.58
N GLY A 120 8.17 7.80 1.18
CA GLY A 120 7.52 8.41 0.02
C GLY A 120 7.52 9.93 0.12
N LYS A 121 7.00 10.47 1.24
CA LYS A 121 6.99 11.92 1.48
C LYS A 121 8.37 12.54 1.46
N TYR A 122 9.37 11.87 2.01
CA TYR A 122 10.74 12.37 1.96
C TYR A 122 11.26 12.52 0.54
N ARG A 123 10.97 11.55 -0.34
CA ARG A 123 11.36 11.60 -1.76
C ARG A 123 10.64 12.73 -2.48
N THR A 124 9.32 12.82 -2.35
CA THR A 124 8.52 13.86 -3.03
C THR A 124 9.02 15.26 -2.69
N LEU A 125 9.24 15.55 -1.40
CA LEU A 125 9.73 16.85 -0.94
C LEU A 125 11.20 17.12 -1.27
N SER A 126 11.94 16.11 -1.74
CA SER A 126 13.31 16.23 -2.28
C SER A 126 13.34 16.10 -3.80
N CYS A 127 12.33 16.64 -4.50
CA CYS A 127 12.24 16.61 -5.97
C CYS A 127 12.14 15.17 -6.54
N SER A 128 11.47 14.28 -5.81
CA SER A 128 11.22 12.88 -6.19
C SER A 128 12.48 12.07 -6.53
N GLN A 129 13.63 12.44 -5.96
CA GLN A 129 14.89 11.70 -6.11
C GLN A 129 14.92 10.47 -5.20
N TYR A 130 15.28 9.30 -5.74
CA TYR A 130 15.43 8.08 -4.93
C TYR A 130 16.65 8.13 -3.99
N LEU A 131 17.72 8.79 -4.43
CA LEU A 131 18.96 8.94 -3.68
C LEU A 131 18.95 10.29 -2.96
N ILE A 132 18.41 10.29 -1.74
CA ILE A 132 18.36 11.49 -0.90
C ILE A 132 19.63 11.56 -0.04
N SER A 133 20.30 12.72 -0.04
CA SER A 133 21.40 12.95 0.91
C SER A 133 20.89 13.08 2.34
N ILE A 134 21.72 12.72 3.32
CA ILE A 134 21.36 12.84 4.74
C ILE A 134 20.96 14.28 5.10
N ARG A 135 21.62 15.28 4.50
CA ARG A 135 21.29 16.69 4.70
C ARG A 135 19.88 17.04 4.22
N GLN A 136 19.54 16.66 2.98
CA GLN A 136 18.19 16.88 2.42
C GLN A 136 17.13 16.18 3.28
N LEU A 137 17.42 14.98 3.79
CA LEU A 137 16.50 14.27 4.69
C LEU A 137 16.22 15.06 5.98
N TYR A 138 17.23 15.68 6.59
CA TYR A 138 17.04 16.54 7.77
C TYR A 138 16.23 17.80 7.47
N GLU A 139 16.51 18.45 6.33
CA GLU A 139 15.78 19.64 5.89
C GLU A 139 14.30 19.33 5.64
N VAL A 140 14.01 18.25 4.92
CA VAL A 140 12.65 17.77 4.67
C VAL A 140 11.95 17.33 5.96
N LYS A 141 12.64 16.64 6.86
CA LYS A 141 12.10 16.23 8.16
C LYS A 141 11.73 17.44 9.02
N ALA A 142 12.52 18.51 8.98
CA ALA A 142 12.19 19.76 9.65
C ALA A 142 10.93 20.39 9.04
N LYS A 143 10.81 20.45 7.71
CA LYS A 143 9.61 20.95 7.00
C LYS A 143 8.35 20.17 7.39
N LEU A 144 8.39 18.83 7.34
CA LEU A 144 7.27 17.96 7.71
C LEU A 144 6.85 18.14 9.17
N ARG A 145 7.81 18.33 10.09
CA ARG A 145 7.48 18.63 11.49
C ARG A 145 6.74 19.96 11.60
N MET A 146 7.20 21.00 10.92
CA MET A 146 6.55 22.31 10.94
C MET A 146 5.12 22.26 10.39
N GLN A 147 4.88 21.52 9.30
CA GLN A 147 3.54 21.31 8.73
C GLN A 147 2.57 20.62 9.71
N ILE A 148 3.07 19.72 10.56
CA ILE A 148 2.24 19.05 11.58
C ILE A 148 1.80 20.03 12.67
N PHE A 149 2.72 20.92 13.12
CA PHE A 149 2.45 21.87 14.20
C PHE A 149 1.66 23.09 13.77
N LEU A 150 1.84 23.54 12.52
CA LEU A 150 1.18 24.71 11.96
C LEU A 150 0.25 24.23 10.84
N PRO A 151 -0.99 23.81 11.15
CA PRO A 151 -1.99 23.59 10.12
C PRO A 151 -2.33 24.94 9.49
N LEU A 152 -1.61 25.27 8.42
CA LEU A 152 -1.83 26.49 7.68
C LEU A 152 -3.19 26.36 6.97
N THR A 153 -4.17 27.07 7.51
CA THR A 153 -5.48 27.24 6.91
C THR A 153 -5.47 28.61 6.23
N LEU A 154 -5.43 28.62 4.90
CA LEU A 154 -5.60 29.84 4.14
C LEU A 154 -7.09 30.10 4.02
N VAL A 155 -7.59 31.09 4.73
CA VAL A 155 -8.98 31.55 4.57
C VAL A 155 -8.99 32.64 3.50
N SER A 156 -9.56 32.32 2.34
CA SER A 156 -9.80 33.28 1.26
C SER A 156 -11.27 33.67 1.26
N ASN A 157 -11.53 34.97 1.09
CA ASN A 157 -12.90 35.49 1.02
C ASN A 157 -13.62 35.11 -0.29
N THR A 158 -12.87 34.69 -1.32
CA THR A 158 -13.40 34.27 -2.64
C THR A 158 -13.39 32.76 -2.85
N TYR A 159 -12.45 32.04 -2.23
CA TYR A 159 -12.26 30.59 -2.45
C TYR A 159 -12.50 29.72 -1.20
N GLY A 160 -12.96 30.32 -0.09
CA GLY A 160 -13.21 29.59 1.16
C GLY A 160 -11.93 29.23 1.92
N GLN A 161 -12.02 28.26 2.84
CA GLN A 161 -10.91 27.81 3.69
C GLN A 161 -10.15 26.66 3.01
N LEU A 162 -8.89 26.92 2.63
CA LEU A 162 -7.97 25.95 2.05
C LEU A 162 -7.03 25.43 3.15
N ASN A 163 -6.99 24.12 3.37
CA ASN A 163 -6.00 23.51 4.24
C ASN A 163 -4.75 23.17 3.41
N LEU A 164 -3.59 23.75 3.74
CA LEU A 164 -2.32 23.48 3.02
C LEU A 164 -1.80 22.04 3.18
N LYS A 165 -2.53 21.15 3.88
CA LYS A 165 -2.21 19.72 3.94
C LYS A 165 -2.41 19.01 2.59
N ASP A 166 -3.16 19.63 1.68
CA ASP A 166 -3.58 19.04 0.41
C ASP A 166 -2.68 19.45 -0.79
N ILE A 167 -1.69 20.32 -0.58
CA ILE A 167 -0.83 20.83 -1.67
C ILE A 167 0.31 19.87 -2.03
N ASP A 168 0.54 18.82 -1.24
CA ASP A 168 1.48 17.73 -1.58
C ASP A 168 0.98 16.85 -2.77
N LEU A 169 -0.08 17.24 -3.50
CA LEU A 169 -0.67 16.47 -4.60
C LEU A 169 -0.52 17.06 -6.00
N GLU A 170 0.06 18.25 -6.18
CA GLU A 170 0.33 18.77 -7.53
C GLU A 170 1.83 18.74 -7.84
N ASP A 171 2.29 17.56 -8.25
CA ASP A 171 3.43 17.46 -9.14
C ASP A 171 3.07 18.17 -10.45
N SER A 172 3.52 19.41 -10.62
CA SER A 172 3.73 19.97 -11.96
C SER A 172 5.19 20.42 -12.09
N CYS A 173 6.07 19.48 -12.39
CA CYS A 173 7.29 19.80 -13.13
C CYS A 173 6.90 20.14 -14.58
N ASN A 174 6.31 21.33 -14.78
CA ASN A 174 6.22 21.93 -16.10
C ASN A 174 7.50 22.76 -16.31
N GLU A 175 8.56 22.08 -16.75
CA GLU A 175 9.64 22.72 -17.50
C GLU A 175 9.02 23.26 -18.80
N ASN A 176 8.67 24.55 -18.82
CA ASN A 176 8.45 25.24 -20.09
C ASN A 176 9.82 25.70 -20.60
N PRO A 177 10.34 25.18 -21.74
CA PRO A 177 11.51 25.76 -22.35
C PRO A 177 11.17 27.18 -22.81
N LEU A 178 11.89 28.17 -22.29
CA LEU A 178 11.84 29.52 -22.83
C LEU A 178 12.36 29.48 -24.27
N GLU A 179 11.46 29.59 -25.25
CA GLU A 179 11.80 30.06 -26.59
C GLU A 179 12.37 31.47 -26.46
N SER A 180 13.69 31.61 -26.60
CA SER A 180 14.31 32.89 -26.93
C SER A 180 14.47 32.98 -28.44
N SER A 181 13.49 33.59 -29.10
CA SER A 181 13.64 34.16 -30.43
C SER A 181 14.09 35.61 -30.29
N VAL A 182 15.38 35.87 -30.48
CA VAL A 182 15.95 37.07 -31.16
C VAL A 182 17.27 36.67 -31.78
#